data_AF-A0A5C3F1Z9-F1
#
_entry.id   AF-A0A5C3F1Z9-F1
#
_cell.length_a   1.000
_cell.length_b   1.000
_cell.length_c   1.000
_cell.angle_alpha   90.00
_cell.angle_beta   90.00
_cell.angle_gamma   90.00
#
_symmetry.space_group_name_H-M   'P 1'
#
loop_
_entity.id
_entity.type
_entity.pdbx_description
1 polymer ?
#
loop_
_entity_poly.entity_id
_entity_poly.type
_entity_poly.pdbx_seq_one_letter_code
_entity_poly.pdbx_strand_id
1 'polypeptide(L)'
;MSSLRKWFSQPVSVLWRTALVRLPRAVPISTLKYTSPEGPHPFIYNLPSRSPREYSIPLYIFIPTSIIDRSPADDAPVPVLVDFHGGGFYLGSCLEQAPFCAQLARQMDCVVISVDYRMGPFHRFPAAIEDGEDVLKALLDQDANGYAELRSVIAMRIGRARAEGRQKMEQEAQKQAEQLAEGKIEQVVAPAKDPNQAQPESGSGSADDAVQDVRFDFDRKRVAISGFSSGGNLALNLALHLEPPELDRPWPTVFGKDYEAPISVLLFYPSLDLRQLPSERTKPENMPVGSTFWGQVSDLLAPTYVPRDEAHHPRASPGLASIDAIHPQAKIFLVLAELDSLSEQSKAWVAKIEDHKNKTDDVVIEEVKGVKHGWTQMPNSWLTAEERLLKQACFEKARAFTEWAWGGSRPGEGRPVSGVSHPPTRTPAPQPGQGEGGGDKIDLGSASLEER
;
A
#
# COMPACT_ATOMS: atom_id res chain seq x y z
N MET A 1 -31.47 -1.61 -6.97
CA MET A 1 -31.78 -1.23 -8.38
C MET A 1 -30.74 -1.87 -9.32
N SER A 2 -31.15 -2.52 -10.41
CA SER A 2 -30.24 -3.26 -11.32
C SER A 2 -29.06 -2.41 -11.83
N SER A 3 -27.85 -2.98 -11.81
CA SER A 3 -26.58 -2.38 -12.30
C SER A 3 -26.70 -1.81 -13.72
N LEU A 4 -27.48 -2.46 -14.59
CA LEU A 4 -27.75 -2.02 -15.95
C LEU A 4 -28.47 -0.66 -16.00
N ARG A 5 -29.38 -0.37 -15.07
CA ARG A 5 -30.14 0.89 -15.06
C ARG A 5 -29.27 2.09 -14.66
N LYS A 6 -28.28 1.89 -13.78
CA LYS A 6 -27.27 2.91 -13.42
C LYS A 6 -26.29 3.18 -14.56
N TRP A 7 -26.02 2.16 -15.39
CA TRP A 7 -25.16 2.31 -16.56
C TRP A 7 -25.81 3.20 -17.62
N PHE A 8 -27.09 2.97 -17.95
CA PHE A 8 -27.80 3.77 -18.95
C PHE A 8 -28.25 5.16 -18.47
N SER A 9 -28.06 5.50 -17.18
CA SER A 9 -28.42 6.83 -16.66
C SER A 9 -27.30 7.87 -16.80
N GLN A 10 -26.09 7.48 -17.18
CA GLN A 10 -24.97 8.41 -17.33
C GLN A 10 -24.87 8.96 -18.77
N PRO A 11 -24.42 10.21 -18.95
CA PRO A 11 -24.14 10.74 -20.29
C PRO A 11 -23.14 9.85 -21.04
N VAL A 12 -23.31 9.68 -22.35
CA VAL A 12 -22.40 8.90 -23.20
C VAL A 12 -20.95 9.37 -23.04
N SER A 13 -20.74 10.70 -22.91
CA SER A 13 -19.43 11.33 -22.69
C SER A 13 -18.73 10.86 -21.41
N VAL A 14 -19.49 10.57 -20.36
CA VAL A 14 -19.02 10.01 -19.08
C VAL A 14 -18.75 8.52 -19.25
N LEU A 15 -19.64 7.78 -19.90
CA LEU A 15 -19.51 6.33 -20.07
C LEU A 15 -18.25 5.92 -20.83
N TRP A 16 -17.98 6.52 -21.99
CA TRP A 16 -16.80 6.12 -22.78
C TRP A 16 -15.49 6.52 -22.11
N ARG A 17 -15.44 7.67 -21.41
CA ARG A 17 -14.26 8.08 -20.64
C ARG A 17 -14.05 7.22 -19.41
N THR A 18 -15.13 6.83 -18.74
CA THR A 18 -15.10 5.85 -17.64
C THR A 18 -14.54 4.51 -18.14
N ALA A 19 -14.99 4.03 -19.30
CA ALA A 19 -14.45 2.82 -19.92
C ALA A 19 -12.95 2.96 -20.22
N LEU A 20 -12.52 4.10 -20.79
CA LEU A 20 -11.11 4.39 -21.09
C LEU A 20 -10.23 4.32 -19.84
N VAL A 21 -10.58 5.04 -18.77
CA VAL A 21 -9.74 5.12 -17.56
C VAL A 21 -9.75 3.82 -16.75
N ARG A 22 -10.72 2.93 -17.00
CA ARG A 22 -10.83 1.62 -16.33
C ARG A 22 -10.24 0.46 -17.13
N LEU A 23 -9.69 0.70 -18.32
CA LEU A 23 -8.95 -0.32 -19.09
C LEU A 23 -7.88 -1.05 -18.25
N PRO A 24 -7.07 -0.37 -17.40
CA PRO A 24 -6.08 -1.06 -16.56
C PRO A 24 -6.68 -2.08 -15.59
N ARG A 25 -7.96 -1.95 -15.22
CA ARG A 25 -8.66 -2.90 -14.35
C ARG A 25 -8.93 -4.25 -15.02
N ALA A 26 -8.82 -4.34 -16.34
CA ALA A 26 -8.92 -5.60 -17.08
C ALA A 26 -7.61 -6.41 -17.05
N VAL A 27 -6.52 -5.86 -16.48
CA VAL A 27 -5.26 -6.58 -16.33
C VAL A 27 -5.48 -7.80 -15.41
N PRO A 28 -5.16 -9.02 -15.87
CA PRO A 28 -5.29 -10.21 -15.05
C PRO A 28 -4.37 -10.17 -13.83
N ILE A 29 -4.86 -10.71 -12.70
CA ILE A 29 -4.06 -10.87 -11.47
C ILE A 29 -2.76 -11.65 -11.70
N SER A 30 -2.74 -12.57 -12.68
CA SER A 30 -1.57 -13.37 -13.04
C SER A 30 -0.39 -12.53 -13.56
N THR A 31 -0.65 -11.30 -14.04
CA THR A 31 0.40 -10.37 -14.45
C THR A 31 1.35 -10.00 -13.31
N LEU A 32 0.90 -10.08 -12.05
CA LEU A 32 1.75 -9.85 -10.88
C LEU A 32 2.93 -10.83 -10.79
N LYS A 33 2.84 -12.03 -11.38
CA LYS A 33 3.97 -12.97 -11.44
C LYS A 33 5.18 -12.42 -12.20
N TYR A 34 4.96 -11.44 -13.08
CA TYR A 34 6.01 -10.82 -13.88
C TYR A 34 6.36 -9.43 -13.37
N THR A 35 5.38 -8.64 -12.92
CA THR A 35 5.59 -7.26 -12.49
C THR A 35 5.99 -7.13 -11.02
N SER A 36 5.67 -8.12 -10.19
CA SER A 36 6.04 -8.21 -8.77
C SER A 36 6.28 -9.68 -8.38
N PRO A 37 7.35 -10.30 -8.90
CA PRO A 37 7.61 -11.74 -8.74
C PRO A 37 7.84 -12.15 -7.29
N GLU A 38 8.30 -11.24 -6.43
CA GLU A 38 8.64 -11.51 -5.03
C GLU A 38 7.42 -11.96 -4.19
N GLY A 39 6.19 -11.64 -4.62
CA GLY A 39 4.97 -12.01 -3.89
C GLY A 39 4.92 -11.44 -2.47
N PRO A 40 4.02 -11.87 -1.56
CA PRO A 40 2.95 -12.81 -1.86
C PRO A 40 2.03 -12.24 -2.93
N HIS A 41 1.49 -13.10 -3.79
CA HIS A 41 0.43 -12.70 -4.72
C HIS A 41 -0.92 -12.82 -3.99
N PRO A 42 -1.83 -11.86 -4.19
CA PRO A 42 -3.09 -11.86 -3.48
C PRO A 42 -4.01 -12.97 -4.01
N PHE A 43 -4.92 -13.43 -3.15
CA PHE A 43 -6.15 -14.07 -3.61
C PHE A 43 -7.31 -13.10 -3.41
N ILE A 44 -8.39 -13.30 -4.18
CA ILE A 44 -9.57 -12.44 -4.11
C ILE A 44 -10.65 -13.09 -3.26
N TYR A 45 -11.16 -12.36 -2.28
CA TYR A 45 -12.33 -12.73 -1.49
C TYR A 45 -13.39 -11.64 -1.58
N ASN A 46 -14.66 -12.01 -1.67
CA ASN A 46 -15.78 -11.08 -1.76
C ASN A 46 -16.46 -10.97 -0.39
N LEU A 47 -16.10 -9.93 0.38
CA LEU A 47 -16.65 -9.67 1.70
C LEU A 47 -18.14 -9.26 1.59
N PRO A 48 -19.05 -9.82 2.40
CA PRO A 48 -20.41 -9.32 2.49
C PRO A 48 -20.43 -7.85 2.93
N SER A 49 -21.11 -6.99 2.18
CA SER A 49 -21.29 -5.59 2.58
C SER A 49 -22.43 -5.41 3.58
N ARG A 50 -22.68 -4.17 4.01
CA ARG A 50 -23.91 -3.76 4.71
C ARG A 50 -25.21 -4.04 3.94
N SER A 51 -25.12 -4.24 2.63
CA SER A 51 -26.24 -4.64 1.77
C SER A 51 -25.89 -5.93 1.02
N PRO A 52 -25.77 -7.07 1.71
CA PRO A 52 -25.13 -8.28 1.17
C PRO A 52 -25.92 -8.93 0.03
N ARG A 53 -27.22 -8.61 -0.10
CA ARG A 53 -28.05 -9.03 -1.25
C ARG A 53 -27.81 -8.21 -2.51
N GLU A 54 -27.20 -7.03 -2.38
CA GLU A 54 -27.00 -6.09 -3.47
C GLU A 54 -25.57 -6.10 -4.00
N TYR A 55 -24.57 -6.22 -3.12
CA TYR A 55 -23.17 -6.26 -3.50
C TYR A 55 -22.27 -6.87 -2.41
N SER A 56 -21.12 -7.38 -2.84
CA SER A 56 -19.98 -7.74 -2.01
C SER A 56 -18.79 -6.86 -2.35
N ILE A 57 -17.86 -6.70 -1.41
CA ILE A 57 -16.65 -5.89 -1.56
C ILE A 57 -15.49 -6.82 -1.93
N PRO A 58 -14.91 -6.72 -3.14
CA PRO A 58 -13.75 -7.53 -3.49
C PRO A 58 -12.52 -7.07 -2.70
N LEU A 59 -11.86 -8.04 -2.08
CA LEU A 59 -10.65 -7.86 -1.27
C LEU A 59 -9.50 -8.62 -1.91
N TYR A 60 -8.39 -7.94 -2.15
CA TYR A 60 -7.12 -8.54 -2.56
C TYR A 60 -6.30 -8.79 -1.30
N ILE A 61 -6.24 -10.05 -0.87
CA ILE A 61 -5.66 -10.43 0.42
C ILE A 61 -4.27 -11.05 0.20
N PHE A 62 -3.27 -10.43 0.81
CA PHE A 62 -1.87 -10.81 0.76
C PHE A 62 -1.50 -11.47 2.10
N ILE A 63 -1.09 -12.74 2.05
CA ILE A 63 -0.61 -13.48 3.22
C ILE A 63 0.87 -13.82 2.98
N PRO A 64 1.81 -13.30 3.78
CA PRO A 64 3.22 -13.61 3.61
C PRO A 64 3.50 -15.06 3.99
N THR A 65 4.54 -15.61 3.36
CA THR A 65 4.95 -17.01 3.57
C THR A 65 5.27 -17.31 5.03
N SER A 66 5.84 -16.36 5.76
CA SER A 66 6.09 -16.48 7.20
C SER A 66 4.84 -16.82 8.01
N ILE A 67 3.68 -16.22 7.72
CA ILE A 67 2.40 -16.57 8.36
C ILE A 67 1.90 -17.94 7.91
N ILE A 68 2.08 -18.27 6.63
CA ILE A 68 1.70 -19.58 6.09
C ILE A 68 2.51 -20.69 6.79
N ASP A 69 3.79 -20.46 7.05
CA ASP A 69 4.71 -21.48 7.58
C ASP A 69 4.74 -21.53 9.12
N ARG A 70 4.01 -20.66 9.83
CA ARG A 70 3.91 -20.69 11.31
C ARG A 70 3.46 -22.06 11.82
N SER A 71 4.02 -22.48 12.95
CA SER A 71 3.54 -23.67 13.66
C SER A 71 2.10 -23.45 14.14
N PRO A 72 1.22 -24.47 14.16
CA PRO A 72 -0.08 -24.38 14.82
C PRO A 72 0.01 -24.03 16.32
N ALA A 73 1.16 -24.27 16.96
CA ALA A 73 1.40 -23.82 18.33
C ALA A 73 1.58 -22.29 18.46
N ASP A 74 1.83 -21.60 17.33
CA ASP A 74 2.09 -20.15 17.24
C ASP A 74 0.87 -19.39 16.68
N ASP A 75 -0.35 -19.80 17.05
CA ASP A 75 -1.65 -19.19 16.66
C ASP A 75 -1.87 -17.78 17.25
N ALA A 76 -0.80 -16.98 17.39
CA ALA A 76 -0.87 -15.61 17.83
C ALA A 76 -1.64 -14.76 16.80
N PRO A 77 -2.51 -13.83 17.26
CA PRO A 77 -3.20 -12.89 16.37
C PRO A 77 -2.24 -12.14 15.45
N VAL A 78 -2.67 -11.92 14.22
CA VAL A 78 -1.83 -11.42 13.13
C VAL A 78 -2.11 -9.94 12.84
N PRO A 79 -1.09 -9.06 12.79
CA PRO A 79 -1.28 -7.67 12.40
C PRO A 79 -1.92 -7.54 11.02
N VAL A 80 -2.63 -6.43 10.80
CA VAL A 80 -3.31 -6.17 9.54
C VAL A 80 -3.07 -4.76 9.05
N LEU A 81 -2.84 -4.63 7.74
CA LEU A 81 -2.84 -3.36 7.03
C LEU A 81 -3.95 -3.38 5.98
N VAL A 82 -4.83 -2.38 6.03
CA VAL A 82 -5.90 -2.18 5.05
C VAL A 82 -5.49 -1.08 4.09
N ASP A 83 -5.38 -1.40 2.81
CA ASP A 83 -4.93 -0.48 1.77
C ASP A 83 -6.08 -0.03 0.86
N PHE A 84 -6.09 1.26 0.55
CA PHE A 84 -7.01 1.87 -0.41
C PHE A 84 -6.22 2.43 -1.60
N HIS A 85 -6.48 1.87 -2.78
CA HIS A 85 -5.82 2.32 -4.00
C HIS A 85 -6.22 3.76 -4.38
N GLY A 86 -5.34 4.46 -5.10
CA GLY A 86 -5.66 5.77 -5.68
C GLY A 86 -6.47 5.69 -6.97
N GLY A 87 -6.86 6.86 -7.48
CA GLY A 87 -7.57 6.98 -8.77
C GLY A 87 -8.76 7.94 -8.79
N GLY A 88 -8.76 8.96 -7.95
CA GLY A 88 -9.77 10.02 -7.96
C GLY A 88 -11.20 9.54 -7.68
N PHE A 89 -11.36 8.31 -7.13
CA PHE A 89 -12.63 7.62 -6.96
C PHE A 89 -13.39 7.26 -8.26
N TYR A 90 -12.74 7.29 -9.42
CA TYR A 90 -13.35 6.90 -10.71
C TYR A 90 -12.47 5.97 -11.56
N LEU A 91 -11.16 5.89 -11.29
CA LEU A 91 -10.19 4.98 -11.89
C LEU A 91 -9.36 4.25 -10.82
N GLY A 92 -8.40 3.45 -11.28
CA GLY A 92 -7.41 2.78 -10.42
C GLY A 92 -7.81 1.35 -10.08
N SER A 93 -6.89 0.61 -9.48
CA SER A 93 -7.06 -0.80 -9.11
C SER A 93 -6.16 -1.22 -7.95
N CYS A 94 -6.55 -2.27 -7.23
CA CYS A 94 -5.69 -2.94 -6.25
C CYS A 94 -4.39 -3.47 -6.87
N LEU A 95 -4.39 -3.81 -8.16
CA LEU A 95 -3.18 -4.32 -8.84
C LEU A 95 -2.09 -3.26 -9.00
N GLU A 96 -2.45 -1.98 -9.10
CA GLU A 96 -1.48 -0.88 -9.11
C GLU A 96 -0.77 -0.73 -7.75
N GLN A 97 -1.45 -1.08 -6.64
CA GLN A 97 -0.87 -1.05 -5.28
C GLN A 97 -0.28 -2.38 -4.83
N ALA A 98 -0.47 -3.45 -5.60
CA ALA A 98 -0.01 -4.79 -5.22
C ALA A 98 1.49 -4.86 -4.87
N PRO A 99 2.43 -4.17 -5.55
CA PRO A 99 3.84 -4.19 -5.15
C PRO A 99 4.09 -3.64 -3.75
N PHE A 100 3.41 -2.55 -3.39
CA PHE A 100 3.46 -1.97 -2.04
C PHE A 100 2.85 -2.95 -1.02
N CYS A 101 1.63 -3.42 -1.28
CA CYS A 101 0.93 -4.36 -0.39
C CYS A 101 1.75 -5.63 -0.14
N ALA A 102 2.32 -6.20 -1.20
CA ALA A 102 3.16 -7.39 -1.11
C ALA A 102 4.42 -7.10 -0.27
N GLN A 103 5.11 -5.98 -0.51
CA GLN A 103 6.31 -5.61 0.25
C GLN A 103 6.02 -5.47 1.74
N LEU A 104 4.98 -4.73 2.10
CA LEU A 104 4.62 -4.49 3.49
C LEU A 104 4.15 -5.77 4.19
N ALA A 105 3.43 -6.65 3.47
CA ALA A 105 3.08 -7.99 3.98
C ALA A 105 4.33 -8.80 4.34
N ARG A 106 5.33 -8.86 3.43
CA ARG A 106 6.59 -9.59 3.66
C ARG A 106 7.40 -9.01 4.81
N GLN A 107 7.56 -7.68 4.82
CA GLN A 107 8.53 -7.03 5.70
C GLN A 107 8.04 -6.83 7.14
N MET A 108 6.73 -6.71 7.34
CA MET A 108 6.12 -6.52 8.66
C MET A 108 5.46 -7.80 9.21
N ASP A 109 5.53 -8.91 8.47
CA ASP A 109 4.89 -10.18 8.81
C ASP A 109 3.39 -10.02 9.18
N CYS A 110 2.67 -9.31 8.30
CA CYS A 110 1.28 -8.94 8.49
C CYS A 110 0.42 -9.36 7.30
N VAL A 111 -0.89 -9.50 7.51
CA VAL A 111 -1.84 -9.63 6.40
C VAL A 111 -2.12 -8.25 5.83
N VAL A 112 -2.02 -8.11 4.51
CA VAL A 112 -2.45 -6.87 3.82
C VAL A 112 -3.74 -7.13 3.06
N ILE A 113 -4.72 -6.25 3.22
CA ILE A 113 -6.01 -6.30 2.53
C ILE A 113 -6.15 -5.03 1.69
N SER A 114 -6.01 -5.15 0.37
CA SER A 114 -6.32 -4.03 -0.54
C SER A 114 -7.78 -4.09 -0.96
N VAL A 115 -8.51 -2.99 -0.72
CA VAL A 115 -9.97 -2.92 -0.89
C VAL A 115 -10.32 -2.38 -2.29
N ASP A 116 -11.06 -3.17 -3.08
CA ASP A 116 -11.55 -2.75 -4.39
C ASP A 116 -12.90 -2.04 -4.24
N TYR A 117 -12.84 -0.84 -3.64
CA TYR A 117 -14.01 -0.08 -3.21
C TYR A 117 -14.86 0.44 -4.40
N ARG A 118 -16.15 0.67 -4.15
CA ARG A 118 -17.09 1.21 -5.14
C ARG A 118 -16.73 2.64 -5.54
N MET A 119 -16.84 2.92 -6.83
CA MET A 119 -16.38 4.17 -7.46
C MET A 119 -17.42 4.82 -8.38
N GLY A 120 -17.27 6.14 -8.58
CA GLY A 120 -18.03 6.92 -9.56
C GLY A 120 -17.74 6.46 -10.99
N PRO A 121 -18.69 6.64 -11.93
CA PRO A 121 -19.98 7.30 -11.79
C PRO A 121 -21.10 6.41 -11.22
N PHE A 122 -20.87 5.10 -11.07
CA PHE A 122 -21.93 4.13 -10.77
C PHE A 122 -22.29 4.05 -9.28
N HIS A 123 -21.33 4.43 -8.43
CA HIS A 123 -21.50 4.51 -6.99
C HIS A 123 -20.88 5.81 -6.53
N ARG A 124 -21.73 6.75 -6.12
CA ARG A 124 -21.32 8.08 -5.67
C ARG A 124 -20.91 8.04 -4.21
N PHE A 125 -20.37 9.16 -3.73
CA PHE A 125 -20.24 9.43 -2.31
C PHE A 125 -21.57 9.10 -1.59
N PRO A 126 -21.54 8.34 -0.48
CA PRO A 126 -20.35 7.91 0.26
C PRO A 126 -19.89 6.47 0.04
N ALA A 127 -20.22 5.82 -1.07
CA ALA A 127 -20.08 4.38 -1.26
C ALA A 127 -18.68 3.80 -0.93
N ALA A 128 -17.60 4.46 -1.37
CA ALA A 128 -16.25 4.00 -1.05
C ALA A 128 -15.90 4.03 0.46
N ILE A 129 -16.40 5.04 1.19
CA ILE A 129 -16.22 5.14 2.65
C ILE A 129 -16.97 4.02 3.33
N GLU A 130 -18.21 3.76 2.92
CA GLU A 130 -19.01 2.66 3.44
C GLU A 130 -18.32 1.30 3.26
N ASP A 131 -17.67 1.09 2.11
CA ASP A 131 -16.94 -0.16 1.85
C ASP A 131 -15.71 -0.29 2.77
N GLY A 132 -14.98 0.81 2.99
CA GLY A 132 -13.87 0.84 3.95
C GLY A 132 -14.33 0.60 5.39
N GLU A 133 -15.46 1.18 5.79
CA GLU A 133 -16.07 0.95 7.10
C GLU A 133 -16.48 -0.50 7.29
N ASP A 134 -17.13 -1.12 6.29
CA ASP A 134 -17.56 -2.52 6.36
C ASP A 134 -16.37 -3.47 6.48
N VAL A 135 -15.27 -3.19 5.76
CA VAL A 135 -14.02 -3.96 5.90
C VAL A 135 -13.42 -3.83 7.29
N LEU A 136 -13.27 -2.60 7.82
CA LEU A 136 -12.72 -2.41 9.17
C LEU A 136 -13.60 -3.03 10.25
N LYS A 137 -14.93 -2.98 10.10
CA LYS A 137 -15.87 -3.66 11.01
C LYS A 137 -15.68 -5.17 10.99
N ALA A 138 -15.57 -5.79 9.82
CA ALA A 138 -15.29 -7.23 9.72
C ALA A 138 -13.94 -7.63 10.38
N LEU A 139 -12.99 -6.71 10.50
CA LEU A 139 -11.74 -6.94 11.22
C LEU A 139 -11.91 -6.82 12.74
N LEU A 140 -12.62 -5.79 13.21
CA LEU A 140 -12.58 -5.33 14.60
C LEU A 140 -13.78 -5.77 15.45
N ASP A 141 -14.97 -5.80 14.85
CA ASP A 141 -16.25 -6.00 15.52
C ASP A 141 -16.78 -7.42 15.30
N GLN A 142 -16.90 -8.19 16.39
CA GLN A 142 -17.28 -9.60 16.35
C GLN A 142 -18.71 -9.83 15.84
N ASP A 143 -19.56 -8.81 15.97
CA ASP A 143 -20.96 -8.86 15.58
C ASP A 143 -21.18 -8.33 14.15
N ALA A 144 -20.12 -7.86 13.48
CA ALA A 144 -20.21 -7.34 12.13
C ALA A 144 -20.35 -8.43 11.06
N ASN A 145 -21.07 -8.08 9.99
CA ASN A 145 -21.15 -8.92 8.79
C ASN A 145 -19.75 -9.24 8.26
N GLY A 146 -19.49 -10.52 7.96
CA GLY A 146 -18.23 -10.96 7.39
C GLY A 146 -17.09 -11.18 8.40
N TYR A 147 -17.30 -10.90 9.69
CA TYR A 147 -16.28 -11.06 10.73
C TYR A 147 -15.75 -12.50 10.82
N ALA A 148 -16.66 -13.48 10.90
CA ALA A 148 -16.33 -14.90 11.01
C ALA A 148 -15.85 -15.47 9.67
N GLU A 149 -16.49 -15.08 8.58
CA GLU A 149 -16.21 -15.55 7.23
C GLU A 149 -14.82 -15.12 6.75
N LEU A 150 -14.42 -13.88 7.02
CA LEU A 150 -13.09 -13.39 6.63
C LEU A 150 -11.96 -14.20 7.29
N ARG A 151 -12.10 -14.49 8.59
CA ARG A 151 -11.14 -15.34 9.33
C ARG A 151 -11.13 -16.77 8.80
N SER A 152 -12.31 -17.35 8.59
CA SER A 152 -12.46 -18.70 8.05
C SER A 152 -11.80 -18.84 6.68
N VAL A 153 -12.01 -17.88 5.78
CA VAL A 153 -11.42 -17.89 4.43
C VAL A 153 -9.90 -17.77 4.46
N ILE A 154 -9.35 -16.94 5.35
CA ILE A 154 -7.90 -16.83 5.52
C ILE A 154 -7.31 -18.11 6.12
N ALA A 155 -7.94 -18.68 7.15
CA ALA A 155 -7.53 -19.95 7.74
C ALA A 155 -7.52 -21.09 6.70
N MET A 156 -8.60 -21.20 5.90
CA MET A 156 -8.68 -22.17 4.80
C MET A 156 -7.58 -21.95 3.77
N ARG A 157 -7.26 -20.69 3.42
CA ARG A 157 -6.20 -20.37 2.48
C ARG A 157 -4.82 -20.80 3.00
N ILE A 158 -4.54 -20.54 4.28
CA ILE A 158 -3.30 -20.96 4.95
C ILE A 158 -3.22 -22.49 4.97
N GLY A 159 -4.27 -23.19 5.42
CA GLY A 159 -4.30 -24.65 5.48
C GLY A 159 -4.04 -25.30 4.12
N ARG A 160 -4.68 -24.78 3.07
CA ARG A 160 -4.43 -25.22 1.69
C ARG A 160 -2.99 -24.97 1.24
N ALA A 161 -2.43 -23.79 1.53
CA ALA A 161 -1.06 -23.47 1.15
C ALA A 161 -0.03 -24.39 1.87
N ARG A 162 -0.25 -24.69 3.16
CA ARG A 162 0.55 -25.66 3.93
C ARG A 162 0.48 -27.06 3.31
N ALA A 163 -0.71 -27.51 2.93
CA ALA A 163 -0.91 -28.81 2.29
C ALA A 163 -0.21 -28.90 0.92
N GLU A 164 -0.34 -27.87 0.08
CA GLU A 164 0.36 -27.78 -1.20
C GLU A 164 1.89 -27.76 -1.03
N GLY A 165 2.39 -27.10 0.04
CA GLY A 165 3.80 -27.09 0.40
C GLY A 165 4.33 -28.49 0.78
N ARG A 166 3.62 -29.21 1.66
CA ARG A 166 3.99 -30.59 2.06
C ARG A 166 4.01 -31.54 0.86
N GLN A 167 2.98 -31.50 0.01
CA GLN A 167 2.93 -32.33 -1.19
C GLN A 167 4.10 -32.07 -2.14
N LYS A 168 4.51 -30.81 -2.33
CA LYS A 168 5.68 -30.49 -3.14
C LYS A 168 6.97 -31.03 -2.53
N MET A 169 7.16 -30.88 -1.22
CA MET A 169 8.33 -31.44 -0.53
C MET A 169 8.38 -32.96 -0.63
N GLU A 170 7.26 -33.66 -0.47
CA GLU A 170 7.17 -35.12 -0.64
C GLU A 170 7.51 -35.55 -2.08
N GLN A 171 6.99 -34.83 -3.09
CA GLN A 171 7.31 -35.10 -4.50
C GLN A 171 8.80 -34.83 -4.82
N GLU A 172 9.39 -33.79 -4.25
CA GLU A 172 10.80 -33.47 -4.41
C GLU A 172 11.69 -34.51 -3.72
N ALA A 173 11.34 -34.92 -2.50
CA ALA A 173 12.03 -35.99 -1.78
C ALA A 173 11.97 -37.32 -2.52
N GLN A 174 10.81 -37.67 -3.09
CA GLN A 174 10.64 -38.87 -3.91
C GLN A 174 11.51 -38.81 -5.18
N LYS A 175 11.54 -37.68 -5.89
CA LYS A 175 12.42 -37.48 -7.05
C LYS A 175 13.90 -37.57 -6.69
N GLN A 176 14.30 -37.01 -5.55
CA GLN A 176 15.68 -37.12 -5.06
C GLN A 176 16.03 -38.57 -4.72
N ALA A 177 15.14 -39.31 -4.05
CA ALA A 177 15.34 -40.72 -3.76
C ALA A 177 15.49 -41.59 -5.02
N GLU A 178 14.68 -41.32 -6.06
CA GLU A 178 14.80 -41.97 -7.37
C GLU A 178 16.13 -41.63 -8.06
N GLN A 179 16.54 -40.36 -8.09
CA GLN A 179 17.82 -39.95 -8.67
C GLN A 179 19.01 -40.54 -7.93
N LEU A 180 18.92 -40.69 -6.60
CA LEU A 180 19.94 -41.35 -5.79
C LEU A 180 20.01 -42.85 -6.11
N ALA A 181 18.86 -43.52 -6.25
CA ALA A 181 18.78 -44.93 -6.64
C ALA A 181 19.31 -45.18 -8.06
N GLU A 182 19.11 -44.23 -8.97
CA GLU A 182 19.65 -44.25 -10.34
C GLU A 182 21.13 -43.83 -10.42
N GLY A 183 21.77 -43.46 -9.30
CA GLY A 183 23.15 -43.00 -9.24
C GLY A 183 23.41 -41.66 -9.95
N LYS A 184 22.36 -40.86 -10.20
CA LYS A 184 22.45 -39.54 -10.83
C LYS A 184 22.88 -38.44 -9.86
N ILE A 185 22.68 -38.66 -8.56
CA ILE A 185 23.11 -37.77 -7.49
C ILE A 185 23.78 -38.59 -6.37
N GLU A 186 24.77 -38.02 -5.69
CA GLU A 186 25.43 -38.63 -4.54
C GLU A 186 24.86 -38.06 -3.23
N GLN A 187 24.69 -38.93 -2.23
CA GLN A 187 24.24 -38.51 -0.90
C GLN A 187 25.42 -37.92 -0.11
N VAL A 188 25.45 -36.60 0.03
CA VAL A 188 26.41 -35.92 0.91
C VAL A 188 25.88 -35.94 2.33
N VAL A 189 26.47 -36.77 3.20
CA VAL A 189 26.14 -36.81 4.63
C VAL A 189 26.81 -35.63 5.32
N ALA A 190 26.02 -34.65 5.76
CA ALA A 190 26.52 -33.61 6.65
C ALA A 190 26.88 -34.21 8.02
N PRO A 191 27.95 -33.74 8.70
CA PRO A 191 28.28 -34.19 10.05
C PRO A 191 27.08 -33.93 10.98
N ALA A 192 26.71 -34.95 11.76
CA ALA A 192 25.52 -34.93 12.60
C ALA A 192 25.48 -33.69 13.51
N LYS A 193 24.38 -32.93 13.46
CA LYS A 193 24.07 -31.93 14.48
C LYS A 193 23.62 -32.62 15.77
N ASP A 194 23.97 -31.99 16.88
CA ASP A 194 23.72 -32.36 18.27
C ASP A 194 22.36 -33.07 18.48
N PRO A 195 22.33 -34.29 19.06
CA PRO A 195 21.12 -35.10 19.24
C PRO A 195 20.03 -34.50 20.15
N ASN A 196 20.21 -33.27 20.65
CA ASN A 196 19.25 -32.59 21.53
C ASN A 196 18.28 -31.63 20.82
N GLN A 197 18.21 -31.63 19.49
CA GLN A 197 17.16 -30.94 18.74
C GLN A 197 16.01 -31.89 18.44
N ALA A 198 14.88 -31.70 19.12
CA ALA A 198 13.64 -32.43 18.90
C ALA A 198 13.24 -32.37 17.42
N GLN A 199 13.08 -33.53 16.79
CA GLN A 199 12.48 -33.65 15.47
C GLN A 199 10.96 -33.40 15.58
N PRO A 200 10.34 -32.66 14.65
CA PRO A 200 8.89 -32.56 14.62
C PRO A 200 8.32 -33.94 14.25
N GLU A 201 7.33 -34.38 15.03
CA GLU A 201 6.64 -35.65 14.81
C GLU A 201 5.98 -35.68 13.43
N SER A 202 6.22 -36.75 12.68
CA SER A 202 5.57 -37.01 11.40
C SER A 202 4.12 -37.43 11.63
N GLY A 203 3.22 -36.47 11.73
CA GLY A 203 1.78 -36.71 11.76
C GLY A 203 1.27 -37.25 10.43
N SER A 204 0.73 -38.47 10.43
CA SER A 204 0.12 -39.16 9.27
C SER A 204 -1.31 -38.67 8.96
N GLY A 205 -1.55 -37.36 9.04
CA GLY A 205 -2.87 -36.76 8.78
C GLY A 205 -3.14 -36.61 7.28
N SER A 206 -4.39 -36.81 6.86
CA SER A 206 -4.79 -36.59 5.46
C SER A 206 -4.72 -35.10 5.09
N ALA A 207 -4.74 -34.78 3.79
CA ALA A 207 -4.78 -33.39 3.33
C ALA A 207 -6.04 -32.64 3.83
N ASP A 208 -7.14 -33.36 4.07
CA ASP A 208 -8.39 -32.81 4.61
C ASP A 208 -8.28 -32.51 6.11
N ASP A 209 -7.55 -33.33 6.88
CA ASP A 209 -7.33 -33.09 8.32
C ASP A 209 -6.50 -31.83 8.57
N ALA A 210 -5.52 -31.55 7.70
CA ALA A 210 -4.64 -30.40 7.84
C ALA A 210 -5.26 -29.04 7.46
N VAL A 211 -6.43 -29.04 6.81
CA VAL A 211 -7.21 -27.82 6.54
C VAL A 211 -8.08 -27.45 7.75
N GLN A 212 -8.44 -28.41 8.60
CA GLN A 212 -9.38 -28.21 9.72
C GLN A 212 -8.73 -27.65 10.99
N ASP A 213 -7.42 -27.77 11.16
CA ASP A 213 -6.70 -27.34 12.38
C ASP A 213 -6.06 -25.95 12.31
N VAL A 214 -6.27 -25.18 11.24
CA VAL A 214 -5.74 -23.80 11.17
C VAL A 214 -6.66 -22.83 11.90
N ARG A 215 -6.17 -22.21 12.97
CA ARG A 215 -6.83 -21.06 13.60
C ARG A 215 -6.20 -19.78 13.08
N PHE A 216 -7.03 -18.75 12.91
CA PHE A 216 -6.59 -17.43 12.48
C PHE A 216 -7.45 -16.35 13.12
N ASP A 217 -6.82 -15.35 13.71
CA ASP A 217 -7.46 -14.10 14.11
C ASP A 217 -6.52 -12.93 13.80
N PHE A 218 -7.11 -11.75 13.64
CA PHE A 218 -6.37 -10.50 13.50
C PHE A 218 -5.99 -9.94 14.86
N ASP A 219 -4.78 -9.40 14.95
CA ASP A 219 -4.38 -8.58 16.08
C ASP A 219 -5.05 -7.21 15.98
N ARG A 220 -6.14 -7.04 16.72
CA ARG A 220 -6.92 -5.81 16.76
C ARG A 220 -6.20 -4.65 17.45
N LYS A 221 -5.00 -4.87 18.00
CA LYS A 221 -4.14 -3.81 18.55
C LYS A 221 -3.06 -3.37 17.57
N ARG A 222 -2.87 -4.10 16.46
CA ARG A 222 -1.88 -3.80 15.42
C ARG A 222 -2.57 -3.69 14.07
N VAL A 223 -3.29 -2.57 13.92
CA VAL A 223 -4.00 -2.19 12.69
C VAL A 223 -3.31 -1.00 12.04
N ALA A 224 -3.13 -1.09 10.72
CA ALA A 224 -2.66 -0.01 9.88
C ALA A 224 -3.67 0.24 8.75
N ILE A 225 -3.77 1.49 8.33
CA ILE A 225 -4.59 1.91 7.20
C ILE A 225 -3.72 2.71 6.27
N SER A 226 -3.67 2.35 5.00
CA SER A 226 -2.92 3.08 3.99
C SER A 226 -3.81 3.53 2.86
N GLY A 227 -3.38 4.60 2.18
CA GLY A 227 -3.96 4.91 0.90
C GLY A 227 -3.19 5.95 0.11
N PHE A 228 -3.42 5.91 -1.20
CA PHE A 228 -2.72 6.72 -2.20
C PHE A 228 -3.72 7.66 -2.86
N SER A 229 -3.43 8.95 -2.98
CA SER A 229 -4.33 9.92 -3.65
C SER A 229 -5.75 9.89 -3.04
N SER A 230 -6.79 9.51 -3.81
CA SER A 230 -8.15 9.26 -3.29
C SER A 230 -8.23 8.17 -2.23
N GLY A 231 -7.36 7.17 -2.28
CA GLY A 231 -7.24 6.19 -1.21
C GLY A 231 -6.70 6.81 0.08
N GLY A 232 -5.81 7.80 -0.01
CA GLY A 232 -5.32 8.55 1.14
C GLY A 232 -6.41 9.43 1.77
N ASN A 233 -7.35 9.92 0.96
CA ASN A 233 -8.58 10.55 1.47
C ASN A 233 -9.40 9.55 2.30
N LEU A 234 -9.64 8.33 1.79
CA LEU A 234 -10.33 7.28 2.55
C LEU A 234 -9.60 6.90 3.84
N ALA A 235 -8.28 6.70 3.75
CA ALA A 235 -7.47 6.32 4.90
C ALA A 235 -7.55 7.35 6.03
N LEU A 236 -7.41 8.66 5.72
CA LEU A 236 -7.58 9.70 6.72
C LEU A 236 -9.03 9.73 7.23
N ASN A 237 -10.02 9.64 6.34
CA ASN A 237 -11.43 9.67 6.71
C ASN A 237 -11.79 8.61 7.76
N LEU A 238 -11.33 7.36 7.57
CA LEU A 238 -11.61 6.26 8.48
C LEU A 238 -10.95 6.44 9.86
N ALA A 239 -9.96 7.31 9.96
CA ALA A 239 -9.32 7.72 11.22
C ALA A 239 -9.93 8.99 11.83
N LEU A 240 -10.98 9.58 11.23
CA LEU A 240 -11.68 10.75 11.76
C LEU A 240 -12.92 10.35 12.59
N HIS A 241 -13.05 10.99 13.75
CA HIS A 241 -14.23 11.05 14.60
C HIS A 241 -15.00 12.36 14.41
N LEU A 242 -15.99 12.32 13.52
CA LEU A 242 -16.85 13.46 13.21
C LEU A 242 -18.22 13.29 13.88
N GLU A 243 -18.62 14.28 14.68
CA GLU A 243 -19.91 14.36 15.37
C GLU A 243 -20.57 15.73 15.11
N PRO A 244 -21.88 15.88 15.31
CA PRO A 244 -22.50 17.20 15.34
C PRO A 244 -21.78 18.13 16.34
N PRO A 245 -21.58 19.43 16.01
CA PRO A 245 -22.14 20.15 14.87
C PRO A 245 -21.30 20.08 13.58
N GLU A 246 -20.17 19.36 13.52
CA GLU A 246 -19.38 19.24 12.28
C GLU A 246 -20.12 18.45 11.18
N LEU A 247 -21.10 17.63 11.60
CA LEU A 247 -22.02 16.93 10.71
C LEU A 247 -23.47 17.31 11.03
N ASP A 248 -24.31 17.33 9.99
CA ASP A 248 -25.77 17.53 10.14
C ASP A 248 -26.43 16.39 10.93
N ARG A 249 -25.85 15.19 10.86
CA ARG A 249 -26.33 13.99 11.55
C ARG A 249 -25.16 13.11 12.00
N PRO A 250 -25.33 12.30 13.07
CA PRO A 250 -24.31 11.35 13.48
C PRO A 250 -23.90 10.42 12.32
N TRP A 251 -22.60 10.25 12.15
CA TRP A 251 -22.00 9.30 11.22
C TRP A 251 -21.03 8.41 12.00
N PRO A 252 -21.43 7.19 12.37
CA PRO A 252 -20.62 6.30 13.20
C PRO A 252 -19.23 6.04 12.60
N THR A 253 -18.22 6.00 13.47
CA THR A 253 -16.84 5.65 13.13
C THR A 253 -16.61 4.18 13.44
N VAL A 254 -15.59 3.58 12.82
CA VAL A 254 -15.23 2.19 13.16
C VAL A 254 -14.32 2.12 14.37
N PHE A 255 -13.33 3.01 14.44
CA PHE A 255 -12.58 3.21 15.68
C PHE A 255 -13.44 4.09 16.60
N GLY A 256 -14.06 3.45 17.60
CA GLY A 256 -14.77 4.14 18.67
C GLY A 256 -13.82 4.95 19.55
N LYS A 257 -14.35 5.89 20.34
CA LYS A 257 -13.53 6.71 21.28
C LYS A 257 -12.80 5.87 22.33
N ASP A 258 -13.30 4.65 22.57
CA ASP A 258 -12.78 3.63 23.47
C ASP A 258 -11.74 2.72 22.80
N TYR A 259 -11.40 2.93 21.52
CA TYR A 259 -10.31 2.20 20.88
C TYR A 259 -8.95 2.71 21.41
N GLU A 260 -8.30 1.89 22.25
CA GLU A 260 -7.09 2.31 22.99
C GLU A 260 -5.76 2.05 22.27
N ALA A 261 -5.77 1.22 21.22
CA ALA A 261 -4.54 0.84 20.53
C ALA A 261 -4.12 1.88 19.47
N PRO A 262 -2.81 2.02 19.17
CA PRO A 262 -2.35 2.87 18.08
C PRO A 262 -2.93 2.49 16.72
N ILE A 263 -3.30 3.48 15.91
CA ILE A 263 -3.75 3.31 14.53
C ILE A 263 -2.68 3.92 13.63
N SER A 264 -1.94 3.07 12.90
CA SER A 264 -0.99 3.57 11.89
C SER A 264 -1.76 4.02 10.65
N VAL A 265 -1.57 5.26 10.20
CA VAL A 265 -2.25 5.83 9.04
C VAL A 265 -1.20 6.30 8.04
N LEU A 266 -1.12 5.64 6.88
CA LEU A 266 -0.13 5.92 5.83
C LEU A 266 -0.79 6.65 4.66
N LEU A 267 -0.46 7.93 4.49
CA LEU A 267 -1.06 8.82 3.51
C LEU A 267 -0.05 9.16 2.42
N PHE A 268 -0.24 8.60 1.22
CA PHE A 268 0.60 8.91 0.07
C PHE A 268 -0.08 9.94 -0.81
N TYR A 269 0.44 11.18 -0.80
CA TYR A 269 -0.02 12.33 -1.59
C TYR A 269 -1.57 12.42 -1.65
N PRO A 270 -2.23 12.50 -0.48
CA PRO A 270 -3.67 12.32 -0.36
C PRO A 270 -4.48 13.48 -0.99
N SER A 271 -5.68 13.18 -1.48
CA SER A 271 -6.61 14.20 -1.98
C SER A 271 -7.52 14.73 -0.86
N LEU A 272 -7.03 15.68 -0.06
CA LEU A 272 -7.68 16.11 1.17
C LEU A 272 -8.83 17.12 0.99
N ASP A 273 -8.87 17.87 -0.11
CA ASP A 273 -9.92 18.83 -0.43
C ASP A 273 -10.44 18.64 -1.87
N LEU A 274 -11.66 18.15 -2.00
CA LEU A 274 -12.29 17.83 -3.28
C LEU A 274 -13.11 19.01 -3.85
N ARG A 275 -13.14 20.18 -3.19
CA ARG A 275 -13.89 21.35 -3.66
C ARG A 275 -13.34 21.94 -4.95
N GLN A 276 -12.07 21.69 -5.27
CA GLN A 276 -11.45 22.11 -6.53
C GLN A 276 -11.33 20.93 -7.50
N LEU A 277 -11.77 21.14 -8.74
CA LEU A 277 -11.48 20.25 -9.85
C LEU A 277 -9.97 20.18 -10.10
N PRO A 278 -9.46 19.09 -10.71
CA PRO A 278 -8.05 18.99 -11.08
C PRO A 278 -7.49 20.21 -11.84
N SER A 279 -8.25 20.80 -12.75
CA SER A 279 -7.83 22.01 -13.47
C SER A 279 -7.89 23.31 -12.66
N GLU A 280 -8.68 23.36 -11.59
CA GLU A 280 -8.85 24.53 -10.72
C GLU A 280 -7.77 24.62 -9.64
N ARG A 281 -7.00 23.56 -9.44
CA ARG A 281 -5.95 23.48 -8.41
C ARG A 281 -4.74 24.31 -8.80
N THR A 282 -4.13 24.94 -7.80
CA THR A 282 -2.82 25.57 -7.94
C THR A 282 -1.78 24.51 -8.31
N LYS A 283 -0.98 24.81 -9.34
CA LYS A 283 0.11 23.94 -9.79
C LYS A 283 1.43 24.44 -9.21
N PRO A 284 2.31 23.56 -8.70
CA PRO A 284 3.66 23.93 -8.32
C PRO A 284 4.43 24.54 -9.49
N GLU A 285 5.34 25.49 -9.21
CA GLU A 285 6.09 26.28 -10.21
C GLU A 285 6.82 25.40 -11.23
N ASN A 286 7.38 24.26 -10.79
CA ASN A 286 8.16 23.35 -11.63
C ASN A 286 7.34 22.18 -12.21
N MET A 287 6.01 22.18 -12.05
CA MET A 287 5.17 21.08 -12.52
C MET A 287 5.08 21.11 -14.06
N PRO A 288 5.44 20.01 -14.76
CA PRO A 288 5.32 19.95 -16.22
C PRO A 288 3.91 20.22 -16.71
N VAL A 289 3.77 20.86 -17.86
CA VAL A 289 2.46 21.06 -18.50
C VAL A 289 1.88 19.69 -18.86
N GLY A 290 0.80 19.31 -18.17
CA GLY A 290 0.07 18.08 -18.42
C GLY A 290 -0.71 18.12 -19.74
N SER A 291 -1.14 16.95 -20.20
CA SER A 291 -1.99 16.82 -21.38
C SER A 291 -3.37 17.45 -21.16
N THR A 292 -3.77 18.34 -22.07
CA THR A 292 -5.12 18.95 -22.08
C THR A 292 -6.23 17.89 -22.12
N PHE A 293 -6.03 16.81 -22.91
CA PHE A 293 -7.00 15.72 -23.01
C PHE A 293 -7.22 15.04 -21.66
N TRP A 294 -6.14 14.66 -20.97
CA TRP A 294 -6.23 14.00 -19.66
C TRP A 294 -6.77 14.95 -18.58
N GLY A 295 -6.48 16.25 -18.68
CA GLY A 295 -7.10 17.27 -17.83
C GLY A 295 -8.62 17.30 -17.99
N GLN A 296 -9.12 17.39 -19.22
CA GLN A 296 -10.57 17.39 -19.51
C GLN A 296 -11.26 16.09 -19.08
N VAL A 297 -10.59 14.94 -19.25
CA VAL A 297 -11.11 13.66 -18.75
C VAL A 297 -11.25 13.68 -17.24
N SER A 298 -10.23 14.17 -16.54
CA SER A 298 -10.22 14.22 -15.07
C SER A 298 -11.27 15.18 -14.52
N ASP A 299 -11.41 16.38 -15.09
CA ASP A 299 -12.43 17.35 -14.69
C ASP A 299 -13.86 16.84 -14.92
N LEU A 300 -14.08 16.08 -16.00
CA LEU A 300 -15.40 15.48 -16.26
C LEU A 300 -15.73 14.36 -15.27
N LEU A 301 -14.75 13.52 -14.92
CA LEU A 301 -14.97 12.33 -14.11
C LEU A 301 -14.89 12.59 -12.60
N ALA A 302 -14.08 13.55 -12.15
CA ALA A 302 -13.96 13.92 -10.73
C ALA A 302 -15.31 14.15 -10.02
N PRO A 303 -16.26 14.95 -10.57
CA PRO A 303 -17.55 15.19 -9.90
C PRO A 303 -18.52 14.00 -9.99
N THR A 304 -18.15 12.91 -10.66
CA THR A 304 -19.05 11.74 -10.80
C THR A 304 -19.09 10.86 -9.56
N TYR A 305 -18.06 10.93 -8.71
CA TYR A 305 -18.08 10.29 -7.39
C TYR A 305 -18.63 11.25 -6.33
N VAL A 306 -17.99 12.40 -6.11
CA VAL A 306 -18.48 13.45 -5.21
C VAL A 306 -19.08 14.60 -6.04
N PRO A 307 -20.41 14.79 -6.05
CA PRO A 307 -21.03 15.97 -6.64
C PRO A 307 -20.46 17.26 -6.05
N ARG A 308 -20.42 18.33 -6.86
CA ARG A 308 -19.77 19.60 -6.48
C ARG A 308 -20.39 20.23 -5.23
N ASP A 309 -21.70 20.08 -5.07
CA ASP A 309 -22.48 20.51 -3.92
C ASP A 309 -22.22 19.67 -2.67
N GLU A 310 -21.71 18.43 -2.77
CA GLU A 310 -21.34 17.59 -1.64
C GLU A 310 -19.85 17.68 -1.26
N ALA A 311 -19.02 18.29 -2.12
CA ALA A 311 -17.57 18.34 -1.95
C ALA A 311 -17.08 19.11 -0.70
N HIS A 312 -17.95 19.93 -0.10
CA HIS A 312 -17.66 20.63 1.15
C HIS A 312 -17.87 19.75 2.40
N HIS A 313 -18.53 18.61 2.27
CA HIS A 313 -18.79 17.71 3.39
C HIS A 313 -17.45 17.18 3.95
N PRO A 314 -17.21 17.21 5.27
CA PRO A 314 -15.91 16.84 5.86
C PRO A 314 -15.57 15.36 5.64
N ARG A 315 -16.56 14.48 5.46
CA ARG A 315 -16.30 13.09 5.00
C ARG A 315 -15.88 12.99 3.52
N ALA A 316 -16.31 13.90 2.65
CA ALA A 316 -15.83 13.92 1.27
C ALA A 316 -14.43 14.56 1.17
N SER A 317 -14.20 15.61 1.96
CA SER A 317 -12.97 16.39 2.02
C SER A 317 -12.41 16.41 3.44
N PRO A 318 -11.73 15.32 3.88
CA PRO A 318 -11.27 15.15 5.26
C PRO A 318 -10.23 16.18 5.69
N GLY A 319 -9.60 16.90 4.76
CA GLY A 319 -8.73 18.05 5.09
C GLY A 319 -9.47 19.28 5.61
N LEU A 320 -10.81 19.31 5.50
CA LEU A 320 -11.66 20.38 6.03
C LEU A 320 -12.07 20.17 7.48
N ALA A 321 -12.00 18.93 7.98
CA ALA A 321 -12.34 18.59 9.35
C ALA A 321 -11.44 19.31 10.36
N SER A 322 -11.93 19.47 11.60
CA SER A 322 -11.08 19.91 12.70
C SER A 322 -9.94 18.91 12.92
N ILE A 323 -8.77 19.38 13.34
CA ILE A 323 -7.68 18.48 13.75
C ILE A 323 -8.07 17.66 14.98
N ASP A 324 -8.95 18.19 15.85
CA ASP A 324 -9.52 17.46 16.99
C ASP A 324 -10.39 16.26 16.58
N ALA A 325 -10.86 16.23 15.32
CA ALA A 325 -11.59 15.09 14.80
C ALA A 325 -10.65 13.90 14.50
N ILE A 326 -9.33 14.09 14.42
CA ILE A 326 -8.41 12.96 14.23
C ILE A 326 -8.42 12.10 15.50
N HIS A 327 -8.64 10.80 15.33
CA HIS A 327 -8.68 9.87 16.46
C HIS A 327 -7.42 10.02 17.34
N PRO A 328 -7.54 10.06 18.69
CA PRO A 328 -6.40 10.28 19.58
C PRO A 328 -5.26 9.28 19.37
N GLN A 329 -5.60 8.02 19.06
CA GLN A 329 -4.62 6.96 18.81
C GLN A 329 -4.04 6.94 17.39
N ALA A 330 -4.52 7.78 16.47
CA ALA A 330 -4.00 7.81 15.11
C ALA A 330 -2.61 8.44 15.07
N LYS A 331 -1.65 7.69 14.50
CA LYS A 331 -0.30 8.12 14.13
C LYS A 331 -0.24 8.18 12.61
N ILE A 332 0.16 9.31 12.04
CA ILE A 332 0.07 9.59 10.60
C ILE A 332 1.46 9.71 9.98
N PHE A 333 1.70 8.95 8.91
CA PHE A 333 2.82 9.16 8.00
C PHE A 333 2.29 9.80 6.72
N LEU A 334 2.76 11.00 6.38
CA LEU A 334 2.31 11.77 5.22
C LEU A 334 3.44 11.94 4.20
N VAL A 335 3.22 11.46 2.98
CA VAL A 335 4.16 11.62 1.86
C VAL A 335 3.66 12.71 0.93
N LEU A 336 4.50 13.70 0.65
CA LEU A 336 4.22 14.80 -0.27
C LEU A 336 5.11 14.66 -1.52
N ALA A 337 4.51 14.81 -2.71
CA ALA A 337 5.25 14.84 -3.97
C ALA A 337 5.45 16.29 -4.42
N GLU A 338 6.67 16.71 -4.72
CA GLU A 338 6.94 18.11 -5.10
C GLU A 338 6.17 18.56 -6.36
N LEU A 339 6.06 17.68 -7.37
CA LEU A 339 5.43 18.00 -8.66
C LEU A 339 3.97 17.53 -8.69
N ASP A 340 3.18 17.95 -7.70
CA ASP A 340 1.80 17.54 -7.51
C ASP A 340 0.88 18.72 -7.10
N SER A 341 -0.23 18.89 -7.83
CA SER A 341 -1.29 19.85 -7.52
C SER A 341 -2.00 19.61 -6.18
N LEU A 342 -1.97 18.39 -5.64
CA LEU A 342 -2.52 18.07 -4.31
C LEU A 342 -1.58 18.47 -3.17
N SER A 343 -0.31 18.74 -3.46
CA SER A 343 0.66 19.08 -2.42
C SER A 343 0.33 20.41 -1.76
N GLU A 344 -0.25 21.38 -2.47
CA GLU A 344 -0.67 22.65 -1.85
C GLU A 344 -1.81 22.45 -0.83
N GLN A 345 -2.78 21.58 -1.13
CA GLN A 345 -3.82 21.21 -0.17
C GLN A 345 -3.24 20.49 1.05
N SER A 346 -2.26 19.60 0.81
CA SER A 346 -1.59 18.87 1.88
C SER A 346 -0.73 19.78 2.75
N LYS A 347 -0.02 20.75 2.18
CA LYS A 347 0.74 21.78 2.92
C LYS A 347 -0.19 22.65 3.78
N ALA A 348 -1.35 23.04 3.25
CA ALA A 348 -2.35 23.76 4.04
C ALA A 348 -2.86 22.93 5.22
N TRP A 349 -3.02 21.61 5.05
CA TRP A 349 -3.39 20.71 6.13
C TRP A 349 -2.24 20.50 7.14
N VAL A 350 -0.99 20.41 6.68
CA VAL A 350 0.20 20.36 7.55
C VAL A 350 0.29 21.62 8.43
N ALA A 351 0.07 22.81 7.86
CA ALA A 351 0.05 24.04 8.64
C ALA A 351 -1.01 23.99 9.77
N LYS A 352 -2.20 23.43 9.51
CA LYS A 352 -3.22 23.20 10.56
C LYS A 352 -2.73 22.27 11.68
N ILE A 353 -1.99 21.21 11.33
CA ILE A 353 -1.40 20.27 12.30
C ILE A 353 -0.30 20.94 13.14
N GLU A 354 0.54 21.76 12.51
CA GLU A 354 1.64 22.48 13.19
C GLU A 354 1.09 23.55 14.15
N ASP A 355 0.02 24.23 13.77
CA ASP A 355 -0.70 25.16 14.64
C ASP A 355 -1.42 24.45 15.81
N HIS A 356 -1.75 23.15 15.65
CA HIS A 356 -2.40 22.31 16.65
C HIS A 356 -1.39 21.49 17.46
N LYS A 357 -0.81 22.15 18.47
CA LYS A 357 0.33 21.67 19.29
C LYS A 357 0.20 20.25 19.87
N ASN A 358 -1.00 19.70 20.01
CA ASN A 358 -1.21 18.39 20.61
C ASN A 358 -1.11 17.22 19.61
N LYS A 359 -1.05 17.49 18.30
CA LYS A 359 -1.06 16.44 17.26
C LYS A 359 0.24 16.35 16.46
N THR A 360 1.13 17.33 16.57
CA THR A 360 2.38 17.39 15.81
C THR A 360 3.28 16.16 16.05
N ASP A 361 3.32 15.63 17.28
CA ASP A 361 4.11 14.44 17.61
C ASP A 361 3.55 13.11 17.06
N ASP A 362 2.32 13.14 16.56
CA ASP A 362 1.70 11.96 15.95
C ASP A 362 1.89 11.93 14.43
N VAL A 363 2.45 12.98 13.84
CA VAL A 363 2.61 13.11 12.40
C VAL A 363 4.08 13.08 12.00
N VAL A 364 4.41 12.30 10.97
CA VAL A 364 5.72 12.27 10.32
C VAL A 364 5.51 12.59 8.85
N ILE A 365 6.24 13.60 8.35
CA ILE A 365 6.07 14.12 7.00
C ILE A 365 7.31 13.82 6.18
N GLU A 366 7.11 13.29 4.98
CA GLU A 366 8.15 13.04 4.01
C GLU A 366 7.86 13.80 2.71
N GLU A 367 8.59 14.89 2.48
CA GLU A 367 8.53 15.59 1.19
C GLU A 367 9.54 14.98 0.22
N VAL A 368 9.07 14.54 -0.94
CA VAL A 368 9.92 13.91 -1.96
C VAL A 368 10.06 14.84 -3.15
N LYS A 369 11.30 15.27 -3.41
CA LYS A 369 11.64 16.21 -4.48
C LYS A 369 11.73 15.52 -5.85
N GLY A 370 11.38 16.25 -6.90
CA GLY A 370 11.47 15.81 -8.30
C GLY A 370 10.45 14.77 -8.76
N VAL A 371 9.54 14.31 -7.88
CA VAL A 371 8.56 13.27 -8.21
C VAL A 371 7.17 13.85 -8.46
N LYS A 372 6.44 13.24 -9.40
CA LYS A 372 5.07 13.61 -9.80
C LYS A 372 4.01 12.85 -9.00
N HIS A 373 2.77 13.31 -9.06
CA HIS A 373 1.62 12.56 -8.52
C HIS A 373 1.60 11.09 -9.00
N GLY A 374 1.29 10.16 -8.09
CA GLY A 374 1.14 8.73 -8.41
C GLY A 374 2.44 7.99 -8.72
N TRP A 375 3.61 8.61 -8.54
CA TRP A 375 4.91 8.01 -8.90
C TRP A 375 5.18 6.66 -8.22
N THR A 376 4.72 6.45 -6.98
CA THR A 376 4.85 5.14 -6.30
C THR A 376 3.91 4.07 -6.85
N GLN A 377 2.83 4.44 -7.54
CA GLN A 377 1.89 3.50 -8.18
C GLN A 377 2.35 3.07 -9.58
N MET A 378 3.34 3.77 -10.16
CA MET A 378 3.82 3.47 -11.50
C MET A 378 4.63 2.17 -11.52
N PRO A 379 4.53 1.37 -12.60
CA PRO A 379 5.42 0.25 -12.82
C PRO A 379 6.88 0.68 -12.78
N ASN A 380 7.74 -0.15 -12.19
CA ASN A 380 9.17 0.16 -12.07
C ASN A 380 9.86 0.38 -13.43
N SER A 381 9.35 -0.20 -14.52
CA SER A 381 9.84 0.02 -15.88
C SER A 381 9.57 1.43 -16.41
N TRP A 382 8.64 2.18 -15.79
CA TRP A 382 8.31 3.57 -16.15
C TRP A 382 9.06 4.60 -15.30
N LEU A 383 9.80 4.12 -14.28
CA LEU A 383 10.55 4.96 -13.35
C LEU A 383 12.03 4.93 -13.68
N THR A 384 12.67 6.09 -13.55
CA THR A 384 14.14 6.21 -13.55
C THR A 384 14.75 5.40 -12.39
N ALA A 385 16.05 5.14 -12.45
CA ALA A 385 16.74 4.46 -11.33
C ALA A 385 16.63 5.27 -10.03
N GLU A 386 16.72 6.59 -10.12
CA GLU A 386 16.61 7.53 -9.00
C GLU A 386 15.20 7.49 -8.38
N GLU A 387 14.14 7.56 -9.19
CA GLU A 387 12.75 7.42 -8.72
C GLU A 387 12.50 6.04 -8.08
N ARG A 388 13.11 4.97 -8.59
CA ARG A 388 13.00 3.64 -7.97
C ARG A 388 13.63 3.59 -6.58
N LEU A 389 14.78 4.23 -6.38
CA LEU A 389 15.42 4.34 -5.06
C LEU A 389 14.57 5.16 -4.10
N LEU A 390 14.04 6.30 -4.54
CA LEU A 390 13.12 7.12 -3.75
C LEU A 390 11.88 6.31 -3.35
N LYS A 391 11.33 5.51 -4.28
CA LYS A 391 10.11 4.72 -4.05
C LYS A 391 10.37 3.68 -2.97
N GLN A 392 11.51 2.98 -3.06
CA GLN A 392 11.93 2.02 -2.06
C GLN A 392 12.13 2.69 -0.70
N ALA A 393 12.86 3.81 -0.65
CA ALA A 393 13.10 4.54 0.60
C ALA A 393 11.80 4.99 1.27
N CYS A 394 10.83 5.46 0.48
CA CYS A 394 9.52 5.85 0.97
C CYS A 394 8.74 4.66 1.56
N PHE A 395 8.77 3.50 0.90
CA PHE A 395 8.12 2.28 1.41
C PHE A 395 8.82 1.74 2.66
N GLU A 396 10.15 1.77 2.74
CA GLU A 396 10.88 1.40 3.95
C GLU A 396 10.57 2.34 5.12
N LYS A 397 10.44 3.64 4.86
CA LYS A 397 10.06 4.60 5.89
C LYS A 397 8.63 4.38 6.38
N ALA A 398 7.69 4.05 5.49
CA ALA A 398 6.32 3.70 5.84
C ALA A 398 6.25 2.41 6.69
N ARG A 399 7.07 1.41 6.36
CA ARG A 399 7.25 0.19 7.16
C ARG A 399 7.77 0.53 8.56
N ALA A 400 8.90 1.22 8.66
CA ALA A 400 9.51 1.61 9.93
C ALA A 400 8.54 2.44 10.80
N PHE A 401 7.79 3.35 10.18
CA PHE A 401 6.77 4.13 10.85
C PHE A 401 5.66 3.24 11.44
N THR A 402 5.17 2.27 10.67
CA THR A 402 4.10 1.38 11.11
C THR A 402 4.54 0.48 12.26
N GLU A 403 5.73 -0.11 12.16
CA GLU A 403 6.30 -0.91 13.26
C GLU A 403 6.44 -0.06 14.53
N TRP A 404 6.99 1.15 14.41
CA TRP A 404 7.08 2.11 15.52
C TRP A 404 5.71 2.44 16.13
N ALA A 405 4.72 2.75 15.30
CA ALA A 405 3.38 3.07 15.76
C ALA A 405 2.74 1.91 16.54
N TRP A 406 3.01 0.66 16.15
CA TRP A 406 2.58 -0.55 16.85
C TRP A 406 3.41 -0.89 18.10
N GLY A 407 4.34 -0.01 18.51
CA GLY A 407 5.20 -0.23 19.68
C GLY A 407 6.37 -1.18 19.43
N GLY A 408 6.61 -1.58 18.17
CA GLY A 408 7.78 -2.34 17.75
C GLY A 408 8.85 -1.44 17.11
N SER A 409 10.09 -1.88 17.03
CA SER A 409 11.11 -1.29 16.16
C SER A 409 12.20 -2.32 15.94
N ARG A 410 12.79 -2.37 14.74
CA ARG A 410 13.99 -3.18 14.53
C ARG A 410 15.14 -2.64 15.39
N PRO A 411 16.11 -3.48 15.81
CA PRO A 411 17.25 -3.01 16.59
C PRO A 411 17.96 -1.83 15.90
N GLY A 412 18.07 -0.70 16.60
CA GLY A 412 18.68 0.53 16.08
C GLY A 412 17.73 1.45 15.29
N GLU A 413 16.48 1.03 15.04
CA GLU A 413 15.43 1.88 14.50
C GLU A 413 14.61 2.50 15.65
N GLY A 414 14.21 3.76 15.50
CA GLY A 414 13.28 4.46 16.38
C GLY A 414 12.19 5.15 15.58
N ARG A 415 11.45 6.08 16.18
CA ARG A 415 10.45 6.91 15.47
C ARG A 415 11.11 7.54 14.23
N PRO A 416 10.60 7.32 13.00
CA PRO A 416 11.09 8.03 11.83
C PRO A 416 10.89 9.54 11.99
N VAL A 417 11.89 10.33 11.59
CA VAL A 417 11.82 11.80 11.65
C VAL A 417 11.21 12.37 10.38
N SER A 418 10.49 13.49 10.47
CA SER A 418 10.07 14.23 9.28
C SER A 418 11.29 14.69 8.48
N GLY A 419 11.16 14.78 7.16
CA GLY A 419 12.29 15.12 6.31
C GLY A 419 11.94 15.40 4.86
N VAL A 420 12.99 15.72 4.12
CA VAL A 420 12.94 15.96 2.67
C VAL A 420 13.88 14.98 1.99
N SER A 421 13.34 14.14 1.12
CA SER A 421 14.12 13.26 0.25
C SER A 421 14.41 13.94 -1.08
N HIS A 422 15.68 13.90 -1.47
CA HIS A 422 16.15 14.38 -2.77
C HIS A 422 16.54 13.21 -3.66
N PRO A 423 16.35 13.31 -4.99
CA PRO A 423 17.03 12.43 -5.92
C PRO A 423 18.54 12.48 -5.64
N PRO A 424 19.25 11.35 -5.65
CA PRO A 424 20.70 11.36 -5.43
C PRO A 424 21.34 12.24 -6.51
N THR A 425 22.17 13.21 -6.09
CA THR A 425 22.87 14.11 -7.02
C THR A 425 23.72 13.28 -7.96
N ARG A 426 23.49 13.40 -9.28
CA ARG A 426 24.44 12.92 -10.27
C ARG A 426 25.78 13.59 -10.00
N THR A 427 26.77 12.85 -9.55
CA THR A 427 28.16 13.28 -9.73
C THR A 427 28.31 13.51 -11.23
N PRO A 428 28.73 14.71 -11.69
CA PRO A 428 28.98 14.91 -13.10
C PRO A 428 29.98 13.84 -13.54
N ALA A 429 29.67 13.11 -14.60
CA ALA A 429 30.68 12.30 -15.26
C ALA A 429 31.87 13.22 -15.55
N PRO A 430 33.13 12.79 -15.29
CA PRO A 430 34.28 13.60 -15.67
C PRO A 430 34.13 13.93 -17.15
N GLN A 431 34.12 15.22 -17.48
CA GLN A 431 33.99 15.63 -18.88
C GLN A 431 35.10 14.93 -19.67
N PRO A 432 34.80 14.33 -20.83
CA PRO A 432 35.85 13.85 -21.71
C PRO A 432 36.73 15.05 -22.04
N GLY A 433 37.98 14.97 -21.61
CA GLY A 433 38.93 16.07 -21.65
C GLY A 433 38.92 16.75 -23.02
N GLN A 434 38.76 18.06 -22.99
CA GLN A 434 39.19 18.92 -24.07
C GLN A 434 40.65 18.56 -24.38
N GLY A 435 40.91 18.21 -25.63
CA GLY A 435 42.26 17.94 -26.09
C GLY A 435 43.15 19.15 -25.87
N GLU A 436 44.15 19.02 -25.01
CA GLU A 436 45.36 19.82 -25.11
C GLU A 436 46.28 19.13 -26.11
N GLY A 437 46.40 19.74 -27.28
CA GLY A 437 47.43 19.41 -28.24
C GLY A 437 48.79 19.87 -27.73
N GLY A 438 49.79 19.00 -27.95
CA GLY A 438 51.13 19.41 -28.36
C GLY A 438 52.04 20.02 -27.30
N GLY A 439 53.02 19.24 -26.85
CA GLY A 439 54.20 19.80 -26.21
C GLY A 439 55.04 18.78 -25.45
N ASP A 440 55.64 17.81 -26.15
CA ASP A 440 56.80 17.10 -25.61
C ASP A 440 57.89 18.13 -25.26
N LYS A 441 58.12 18.33 -23.96
CA LYS A 441 59.41 18.78 -23.45
C LYS A 441 59.90 17.77 -22.44
N ILE A 442 60.75 16.90 -22.98
CA ILE A 442 61.65 16.02 -22.25
C ILE A 442 62.63 16.93 -21.49
N ASP A 443 62.56 16.93 -20.15
CA ASP A 443 63.60 17.53 -19.31
C ASP A 443 64.62 16.44 -18.96
N LEU A 444 65.65 16.33 -19.82
CA LEU A 444 66.83 15.52 -19.57
C LEU A 444 67.76 16.31 -18.66
N GLY A 445 67.91 15.83 -17.43
CA GLY A 445 68.91 16.33 -16.50
C GLY A 445 70.31 16.29 -17.13
N SER A 446 71.00 17.43 -17.10
CA SER A 446 72.43 17.49 -17.35
C SER A 446 73.16 17.82 -16.04
N ALA A 447 73.64 16.75 -15.41
CA ALA A 447 74.77 16.82 -14.50
C ALA A 447 76.05 16.67 -15.34
N SER A 448 76.81 17.77 -15.42
CA SER A 448 78.27 17.84 -15.25
C SER A 448 79.20 16.87 -16.00
N LEU A 449 80.11 17.49 -16.77
CA LEU A 449 81.57 17.27 -16.89
C LEU A 449 82.12 16.76 -18.23
N GLU A 450 82.80 17.71 -18.89
CA GLU A 450 84.18 17.66 -19.40
C GLU A 450 84.66 16.50 -20.28
N GLU A 451 84.98 16.89 -21.53
CA GLU A 451 86.06 16.45 -22.42
C GLU A 451 86.86 15.19 -22.05
N ARG A 452 86.73 14.14 -22.88
CA ARG A 452 87.81 13.61 -23.74
C ARG A 452 87.33 12.59 -24.74
#